data_AF-A0A534NYR5-F1
#
_entry.id   AF-A0A534NYR5-F1
#
_cell.length_a   1.000
_cell.length_b   1.000
_cell.length_c   1.000
_cell.angle_alpha   90.00
_cell.angle_beta   90.00
_cell.angle_gamma   90.00
#
_symmetry.space_group_name_H-M   'P 1'
#
loop_
_entity.id
_entity.type
_entity.pdbx_description
1 polymer ?
#
loop_
_entity_poly.entity_id
_entity_poly.type
_entity_poly.pdbx_seq_one_letter_code
_entity_poly.pdbx_strand_id
1 'polypeptide(L)'
;MDDAAFIDALESGTLPNHQMNHAAHLRLALVFRGQPEKAREVLLKYVVRVGAQVKYNETLTWFWLRAVNAHEGDLPALLRTQLADTNLPLRHWSPELLWSDAARAQWVEPDLEPLTF
;
A
#
# COMPACT_ATOMS: atom_id res chain seq x y z
N MET A 1 11.03 2.62 -16.17
CA MET A 1 11.55 1.56 -15.28
C MET A 1 10.54 0.43 -15.29
N ASP A 2 10.96 -0.78 -15.67
CA ASP A 2 10.12 -1.98 -15.60
C ASP A 2 9.93 -2.45 -14.15
N ASP A 3 9.17 -3.52 -13.94
CA ASP A 3 8.86 -4.00 -12.58
C ASP A 3 10.07 -4.58 -11.87
N ALA A 4 10.98 -5.25 -12.58
CA ALA A 4 12.20 -5.80 -12.00
C ALA A 4 13.10 -4.69 -11.45
N ALA A 5 13.34 -3.64 -12.24
CA ALA A 5 14.12 -2.49 -11.81
C ALA A 5 13.41 -1.68 -10.71
N PHE A 6 12.07 -1.68 -10.67
CA PHE A 6 11.31 -1.06 -9.59
C PHE A 6 11.48 -1.80 -8.27
N ILE A 7 11.41 -3.13 -8.28
CA ILE A 7 11.66 -3.94 -7.07
C ILE A 7 13.10 -3.82 -6.60
N ASP A 8 14.08 -3.90 -7.51
CA ASP A 8 15.50 -3.70 -7.16
C ASP A 8 15.74 -2.31 -6.53
N ALA A 9 15.10 -1.26 -7.06
CA ALA A 9 15.20 0.08 -6.49
C ALA A 9 14.59 0.19 -5.09
N LEU A 10 13.52 -0.55 -4.79
CA LEU A 10 12.93 -0.62 -3.45
C LEU A 10 13.83 -1.40 -2.48
N GLU A 11 14.29 -2.58 -2.88
CA GLU A 11 15.13 -3.44 -2.04
C GLU A 11 16.49 -2.80 -1.73
N SER A 12 17.07 -2.09 -2.70
CA SER A 12 18.31 -1.33 -2.53
C SER A 12 18.12 0.02 -1.83
N GLY A 13 16.88 0.50 -1.67
CA GLY A 13 16.56 1.81 -1.09
C GLY A 13 17.00 2.99 -1.95
N THR A 14 17.14 2.78 -3.27
CA THR A 14 17.60 3.80 -4.23
C THR A 14 16.45 4.55 -4.90
N LEU A 15 15.21 4.04 -4.80
CA LEU A 15 14.04 4.77 -5.26
C LEU A 15 13.89 6.08 -4.44
N PRO A 16 13.81 7.26 -5.08
CA PRO A 16 13.61 8.50 -4.34
C PRO A 16 12.26 8.53 -3.61
N ASN A 17 12.24 9.04 -2.37
CA ASN A 17 11.04 9.07 -1.53
C ASN A 17 9.80 9.69 -2.20
N HIS A 18 9.96 10.72 -3.03
CA HIS A 18 8.84 11.36 -3.74
C HIS A 18 8.26 10.50 -4.88
N GLN A 19 8.99 9.49 -5.36
CA GLN A 19 8.53 8.53 -6.36
C GLN A 19 7.75 7.38 -5.74
N MET A 20 7.93 7.09 -4.45
CA MET A 20 7.08 6.15 -3.71
C MET A 20 5.74 6.78 -3.32
N ASN A 21 5.00 7.24 -4.32
CA ASN A 21 3.67 7.84 -4.20
C ASN A 21 2.56 6.78 -4.25
N HIS A 22 1.28 7.19 -4.20
CA HIS A 22 0.14 6.25 -4.21
C HIS A 22 0.20 5.25 -5.38
N ALA A 23 0.44 5.72 -6.60
CA ALA A 23 0.52 4.86 -7.77
C ALA A 23 1.67 3.83 -7.67
N ALA A 24 2.79 4.16 -7.02
CA ALA A 24 3.87 3.22 -6.77
C ALA A 24 3.49 2.15 -5.73
N HIS A 25 2.70 2.49 -4.71
CA HIS A 25 2.17 1.49 -3.76
C HIS A 25 1.19 0.53 -4.46
N LEU A 26 0.30 1.05 -5.30
CA LEU A 26 -0.61 0.24 -6.11
C LEU A 26 0.17 -0.66 -7.08
N ARG A 27 1.22 -0.13 -7.72
CA ARG A 27 2.13 -0.91 -8.58
C ARG A 27 2.77 -2.06 -7.80
N LEU A 28 3.30 -1.79 -6.61
CA LEU A 28 3.90 -2.84 -5.77
C LEU A 28 2.89 -3.95 -5.45
N ALA A 29 1.65 -3.58 -5.12
CA ALA A 29 0.57 -4.53 -4.87
C ALA A 29 0.22 -5.36 -6.12
N LEU A 30 0.25 -4.76 -7.32
CA LEU A 30 0.04 -5.45 -8.59
C LEU A 30 1.18 -6.43 -8.93
N VAL A 31 2.44 -6.02 -8.75
CA VAL A 31 3.63 -6.86 -9.02
C VAL A 31 3.61 -8.13 -8.18
N PHE A 32 3.17 -8.02 -6.92
CA PHE A 32 3.04 -9.15 -5.99
C PHE A 32 1.59 -9.60 -5.80
N ARG A 33 0.74 -9.50 -6.83
CA ARG A 33 -0.63 -10.01 -6.77
C ARG A 33 -0.63 -11.49 -6.32
N GLY A 34 -1.50 -11.84 -5.38
CA GLY A 34 -1.54 -13.16 -4.75
C GLY A 34 -0.43 -13.45 -3.72
N GLN A 35 0.48 -12.50 -3.47
CA GLN A 35 1.58 -12.61 -2.48
C GLN A 35 1.70 -11.33 -1.63
N PRO A 36 0.62 -10.88 -0.95
CA PRO A 36 0.62 -9.62 -0.22
C PRO A 36 1.69 -9.53 0.88
N GLU A 37 2.03 -10.65 1.52
CA GLU A 37 3.11 -10.74 2.51
C GLU A 37 4.46 -10.33 1.92
N LYS A 38 4.73 -10.72 0.67
CA LYS A 38 5.98 -10.39 -0.03
C LYS A 38 6.04 -8.92 -0.42
N ALA A 39 4.93 -8.35 -0.90
CA ALA A 39 4.84 -6.90 -1.12
C ALA A 39 5.08 -6.11 0.16
N ARG A 40 4.45 -6.53 1.27
CA ARG A 40 4.65 -5.91 2.58
C ARG A 40 6.11 -5.98 3.02
N GLU A 41 6.78 -7.13 2.86
CA GLU A 41 8.19 -7.30 3.20
C GLU A 41 9.09 -6.34 2.41
N VAL A 42 8.89 -6.25 1.10
CA VAL A 42 9.64 -5.33 0.21
C VAL A 42 9.41 -3.87 0.63
N LEU A 43 8.15 -3.48 0.89
CA LEU A 43 7.83 -2.13 1.34
C LEU A 43 8.51 -1.81 2.68
N LEU A 44 8.46 -2.72 3.65
CA LEU A 44 9.08 -2.50 4.96
C LEU A 44 10.60 -2.38 4.87
N LYS A 45 11.26 -3.22 4.07
CA LYS A 45 12.71 -3.11 3.79
C LYS A 45 13.04 -1.73 3.23
N TYR A 46 12.29 -1.28 2.23
CA TYR A 46 12.46 0.05 1.65
C TYR A 46 12.29 1.16 2.70
N VAL A 47 11.17 1.16 3.41
CA VAL A 47 10.82 2.17 4.44
C VAL A 47 11.90 2.27 5.52
N VAL A 48 12.43 1.15 5.99
CA VAL A 48 13.52 1.11 6.97
C VAL A 48 14.79 1.71 6.38
N ARG A 49 15.14 1.33 5.15
CA ARG A 49 16.39 1.73 4.49
C ARG A 49 16.43 3.22 4.19
N VAL A 50 15.29 3.83 3.85
CA VAL A 50 15.19 5.27 3.59
C VAL A 50 14.82 6.11 4.82
N GLY A 51 14.70 5.50 6.01
CA GLY A 51 14.40 6.20 7.26
C GLY A 51 12.98 6.77 7.35
N ALA A 52 12.01 6.15 6.68
CA ALA A 52 10.62 6.65 6.58
C ALA A 52 9.62 5.91 7.49
N GLN A 53 10.08 5.19 8.52
CA GLN A 53 9.23 4.38 9.41
C GLN A 53 8.10 5.22 10.04
N VAL A 54 8.35 6.50 10.31
CA VAL A 54 7.35 7.44 10.85
C VAL A 54 6.20 7.75 9.88
N LYS A 55 6.27 7.31 8.62
CA LYS A 55 5.18 7.41 7.63
C LYS A 55 4.47 6.08 7.40
N TYR A 56 4.98 4.99 7.99
CA TYR A 56 4.39 3.68 7.82
C TYR A 56 3.08 3.55 8.60
N ASN A 57 2.11 2.91 7.95
CA ASN A 57 0.84 2.53 8.53
C ASN A 57 0.50 1.11 8.06
N GLU A 58 0.51 0.16 9.00
CA GLU A 58 0.26 -1.26 8.75
C GLU A 58 -1.15 -1.51 8.18
N THR A 59 -2.18 -0.86 8.76
CA THR A 59 -3.57 -1.03 8.32
C THR A 59 -3.77 -0.55 6.89
N LEU A 60 -3.26 0.64 6.56
CA LEU A 60 -3.30 1.16 5.19
C LEU A 60 -2.55 0.26 4.21
N THR A 61 -1.38 -0.25 4.60
CA THR A 61 -0.61 -1.16 3.76
C THR A 61 -1.44 -2.40 3.40
N TRP A 62 -2.02 -3.07 4.39
CA TRP A 62 -2.84 -4.26 4.15
C TRP A 62 -4.12 -3.97 3.38
N PHE A 63 -4.76 -2.83 3.63
CA PHE A 63 -5.94 -2.41 2.88
C PHE A 63 -5.63 -2.37 1.39
N TRP A 64 -4.57 -1.67 0.98
CA TRP A 64 -4.20 -1.55 -0.43
C TRP A 64 -3.77 -2.89 -1.04
N LEU A 65 -2.99 -3.69 -0.31
CA LEU A 65 -2.57 -5.01 -0.80
C LEU A 65 -3.76 -5.94 -1.06
N ARG A 66 -4.78 -5.92 -0.20
CA ARG A 66 -5.99 -6.74 -0.38
C ARG A 66 -6.93 -6.17 -1.45
N ALA A 67 -7.18 -4.87 -1.44
CA ALA A 67 -8.07 -4.21 -2.40
C ALA A 67 -7.57 -4.31 -3.84
N VAL A 68 -6.25 -4.19 -4.05
CA VAL A 68 -5.63 -4.35 -5.37
C VAL A 68 -5.66 -5.80 -5.86
N ASN A 69 -5.64 -6.78 -4.94
CA ASN A 69 -5.65 -8.19 -5.31
C ASN A 69 -6.95 -8.60 -6.05
N ALA A 70 -8.06 -7.94 -5.75
CA ALA A 70 -9.35 -8.15 -6.41
C ALA A 70 -9.46 -7.46 -7.78
N HIS A 71 -8.52 -6.58 -8.14
CA HIS A 71 -8.54 -5.88 -9.43
C HIS A 71 -7.96 -6.75 -10.54
N GLU A 72 -8.69 -6.90 -11.64
CA GLU A 72 -8.20 -7.47 -12.89
C GLU A 72 -7.68 -6.37 -13.81
N GLY A 73 -6.42 -6.48 -14.25
CA GLY A 73 -5.78 -5.50 -15.13
C GLY A 73 -4.42 -5.03 -14.66
N ASP A 74 -3.86 -4.07 -15.39
CA ASP A 74 -2.59 -3.40 -15.12
C ASP A 74 -2.79 -2.09 -14.36
N LEU A 75 -1.69 -1.39 -14.05
CA LEU A 75 -1.73 -0.13 -13.32
C LEU A 75 -2.57 0.96 -14.05
N PRO A 76 -2.40 1.20 -15.36
CA PRO A 76 -3.28 2.11 -16.11
C PRO A 76 -4.78 1.81 -16.01
N ALA A 77 -5.18 0.54 -16.00
CA ALA A 77 -6.56 0.15 -15.80
C ALA A 77 -7.01 0.44 -14.35
N LEU A 78 -6.18 0.07 -13.37
CA LEU A 78 -6.45 0.28 -11.94
C LEU A 78 -6.65 1.75 -11.59
N LEU A 79 -5.82 2.63 -12.17
CA LEU A 79 -5.87 4.07 -11.93
C LEU A 79 -7.14 4.76 -12.47
N ARG A 80 -7.98 4.05 -13.24
CA ARG A 80 -9.30 4.53 -13.67
C ARG A 80 -10.43 4.08 -12.75
N THR A 81 -10.12 3.31 -11.71
CA THR A 81 -11.08 2.82 -10.72
C THR A 81 -11.03 3.66 -9.44
N GLN A 82 -11.93 3.36 -8.49
CA GLN A 82 -11.92 3.99 -7.16
C GLN A 82 -10.64 3.71 -6.37
N LEU A 83 -9.85 2.68 -6.73
CA LEU A 83 -8.56 2.40 -6.07
C LEU A 83 -7.53 3.51 -6.28
N ALA A 84 -7.73 4.40 -7.26
CA ALA A 84 -6.90 5.58 -7.46
C ALA A 84 -7.10 6.66 -6.38
N ASP A 85 -8.24 6.64 -5.68
CA ASP A 85 -8.55 7.63 -4.64
C ASP A 85 -7.87 7.29 -3.32
N THR A 86 -6.90 8.12 -2.90
CA THR A 86 -6.17 7.93 -1.65
C THR A 86 -7.05 7.99 -0.41
N ASN A 87 -8.25 8.57 -0.50
CA ASN A 87 -9.21 8.66 0.59
C ASN A 87 -10.15 7.46 0.69
N LEU A 88 -10.06 6.47 -0.22
CA LEU A 88 -10.90 5.29 -0.20
C LEU A 88 -10.96 4.57 1.19
N PRO A 89 -9.86 4.41 1.95
CA PRO A 89 -9.92 3.84 3.29
C PRO A 89 -10.85 4.59 4.25
N LEU A 90 -11.03 5.90 4.10
CA LEU A 90 -11.84 6.73 5.01
C LEU A 90 -13.35 6.46 4.88
N ARG A 91 -13.77 5.60 3.95
CA ARG A 91 -15.14 5.07 3.91
C ARG A 91 -15.37 3.98 4.96
N HIS A 92 -14.29 3.31 5.38
CA HIS A 92 -14.33 2.14 6.24
C HIS A 92 -13.80 2.44 7.65
N TRP A 93 -12.80 3.30 7.76
CA TRP A 93 -12.24 3.73 9.05
C TRP A 93 -12.50 5.21 9.32
N SER A 94 -12.82 5.53 10.56
CA SER A 94 -12.75 6.89 11.07
C SER A 94 -11.31 7.42 11.00
N PRO A 95 -11.08 8.72 10.77
CA PRO A 95 -9.76 9.31 10.84
C PRO A 95 -9.05 9.03 12.17
N GLU A 96 -9.80 9.06 13.27
CA GLU A 96 -9.29 8.82 14.62
C GLU A 96 -8.70 7.41 14.77
N LEU A 97 -9.40 6.40 14.25
CA LEU A 97 -8.91 5.01 14.28
C LEU A 97 -7.77 4.80 13.29
N LEU A 98 -7.94 5.24 12.04
CA LEU A 98 -7.00 4.96 10.95
C LEU A 98 -5.60 5.55 11.18
N TRP A 99 -5.53 6.69 11.86
CA TRP A 99 -4.28 7.38 12.17
C TRP A 99 -3.75 7.10 13.59
N SER A 100 -4.40 6.20 14.34
CA SER A 100 -3.94 5.78 15.66
C SER A 100 -2.64 4.97 15.62
N ASP A 101 -1.90 4.95 16.73
CA ASP A 101 -0.71 4.10 16.86
C ASP A 101 -1.02 2.61 16.68
N ALA A 102 -2.23 2.18 17.09
CA ALA A 102 -2.69 0.80 16.90
C ALA A 102 -2.79 0.44 15.42
N ALA A 103 -3.48 1.26 14.61
CA ALA A 103 -3.62 1.04 13.16
C ALA A 103 -2.27 1.12 12.42
N ARG A 104 -1.34 1.93 12.94
CA ARG A 104 0.01 2.02 12.38
C ARG A 104 0.88 0.80 12.68
N ALA A 105 0.69 0.17 13.84
CA ALA A 105 1.49 -0.97 14.29
C ALA A 105 0.94 -2.34 13.86
N GLN A 106 -0.38 -2.47 13.76
CA GLN A 106 -1.07 -3.72 13.39
C GLN A 106 -2.35 -3.43 12.61
N TRP A 107 -2.89 -4.46 11.95
CA TRP A 107 -4.22 -4.38 11.34
C TRP A 107 -5.29 -4.14 12.41
N VAL A 108 -6.15 -3.16 12.18
CA VAL A 108 -7.37 -2.93 12.96
C VAL A 108 -8.58 -3.00 12.05
N GLU A 109 -9.66 -3.62 12.53
CA GLU A 109 -10.92 -3.73 11.78
C GLU A 109 -11.57 -2.35 11.58
N PRO A 110 -12.30 -2.13 10.46
CA PRO A 110 -13.02 -0.88 10.20
C PRO A 110 -14.14 -0.63 11.21
N ASP A 111 -14.32 0.63 11.60
CA ASP A 111 -15.33 1.08 12.57
C ASP A 111 -16.52 1.81 11.93
N LEU A 112 -16.50 2.09 10.62
CA LEU A 112 -17.59 2.73 9.89
C LEU A 112 -18.38 1.75 9.01
N GLU A 113 -17.74 1.21 7.98
CA GLU A 113 -18.34 0.26 7.04
C GLU A 113 -17.44 -0.96 6.83
N PRO A 114 -18.00 -2.18 6.77
CA PRO A 114 -17.22 -3.38 6.52
C PRO A 114 -16.57 -3.36 5.13
N LEU A 115 -15.45 -4.07 4.99
CA LEU A 115 -14.79 -4.29 3.70
C LEU A 115 -15.58 -5.34 2.90
N THR A 116 -15.61 -5.18 1.58
CA THR A 116 -16.44 -6.01 0.67
C THR A 116 -15.64 -6.84 -0.33
N PHE A 117 -14.31 -6.90 -0.17
CA PHE A 117 -13.40 -7.67 -1.00
C PHE A 117 -12.96 -8.98 -0.34
#